data_AF-A0A9W8WWF9-F1
#
_entry.id   AF-A0A9W8WWF9-F1
#
_cell.length_a   1.000
_cell.length_b   1.000
_cell.length_c   1.000
_cell.angle_alpha   90.00
_cell.angle_beta   90.00
_cell.angle_gamma   90.00
#
_symmetry.space_group_name_H-M   'P 1'
#
loop_
_entity.id
_entity.type
_entity.pdbx_description
1 polymer ?
#
loop_
_entity_poly.entity_id
_entity_poly.type
_entity_poly.pdbx_seq_one_letter_code
_entity_poly.pdbx_strand_id
1 'polypeptide(L)'
;MTDEIDAFKRARELKASVLQNVTLLRSAPTSFFSQLTTEDSEDTLIITLRTSGTSWGDIVARLNARRIAAKEAPTWTEAAVYSRFILANSATATPTKEVGFEPRDYAHLKNAGSGSEGATKAGKKRVKDFQNATELSANIRKPATIEGAKGELAEGETKVKDEVKTKAKGKSKGKDEDRRKGESEEEIVKMDEGMVEILMRAVAKVERNFWVFVADEVEREGGKYIEPKELEKVFHEI
;
A
#
# COMPACT_ATOMS: atom_id res chain seq x y z
N MET A 1 4.90 30.56 50.55
CA MET A 1 5.19 30.15 49.16
C MET A 1 6.05 28.88 49.07
N THR A 2 6.38 28.19 50.17
CA THR A 2 7.14 26.93 50.16
C THR A 2 6.27 25.67 50.10
N ASP A 3 4.97 25.77 50.39
CA ASP A 3 4.07 24.60 50.49
C ASP A 3 3.65 24.05 49.12
N GLU A 4 3.70 24.88 48.07
CA GLU A 4 3.29 24.50 46.71
C GLU A 4 4.33 23.57 46.04
N ILE A 5 5.61 23.76 46.35
CA ILE A 5 6.71 22.91 45.86
C ILE A 5 6.61 21.49 46.47
N ASP A 6 6.06 21.38 47.68
CA ASP A 6 5.90 20.11 48.38
C ASP A 6 4.72 19.28 47.84
N ALA A 7 3.66 19.95 47.37
CA ALA A 7 2.51 19.30 46.73
C ALA A 7 2.90 18.51 45.46
N PHE A 8 3.79 19.07 44.63
CA PHE A 8 4.25 18.39 43.41
C PHE A 8 5.14 17.18 43.70
N LYS A 9 5.96 17.23 44.75
CA LYS A 9 6.77 16.08 45.17
C LYS A 9 5.88 14.94 45.67
N ARG A 10 4.91 15.23 46.53
CA ARG A 10 3.94 14.23 47.02
C ARG A 10 3.10 13.64 45.89
N ALA A 11 2.69 14.45 44.90
CA ALA A 11 1.96 13.94 43.74
C ALA A 11 2.81 13.00 42.87
N ARG A 12 4.11 13.28 42.69
CA ARG A 12 5.04 12.36 42.00
C ARG A 12 5.23 11.06 42.76
N GLU A 13 5.40 11.13 44.08
CA GLU A 13 5.54 9.94 44.93
C GLU A 13 4.27 9.07 44.91
N LEU A 14 3.08 9.68 44.97
CA LEU A 14 1.81 8.98 44.83
C LEU A 14 1.65 8.32 43.46
N LYS A 15 2.05 9.01 42.37
CA LYS A 15 1.97 8.42 41.03
C LYS A 15 2.95 7.24 40.88
N ALA A 16 4.12 7.32 41.49
CA ALA A 16 5.10 6.24 41.51
C ALA A 16 4.60 5.02 42.32
N SER A 17 3.95 5.24 43.47
CA SER A 17 3.40 4.16 44.30
C SER A 17 2.22 3.47 43.66
N VAL A 18 1.34 4.22 42.95
CA VAL A 18 0.23 3.65 42.18
C VAL A 18 0.75 2.72 41.08
N LEU A 19 1.81 3.09 40.35
CA LEU A 19 2.38 2.23 39.30
C LEU A 19 2.93 0.90 39.84
N GLN A 20 3.42 0.86 41.09
CA GLN A 20 3.90 -0.38 41.70
C GLN A 20 2.75 -1.29 42.14
N ASN A 21 1.65 -0.72 42.65
CA ASN A 21 0.48 -1.47 43.15
C ASN A 21 -0.48 -1.95 42.06
N VAL A 22 -0.43 -1.39 40.85
CA VAL A 22 -1.27 -1.80 39.70
C VAL A 22 -0.80 -3.14 39.08
N THR A 23 0.18 -3.84 39.68
CA THR A 23 0.57 -5.21 39.31
C THR A 23 -0.61 -6.21 39.32
N LEU A 24 -1.68 -5.94 40.08
CA LEU A 24 -2.91 -6.75 40.09
C LEU A 24 -3.86 -6.53 38.89
N LEU A 25 -3.68 -5.47 38.11
CA LEU A 25 -4.42 -5.20 36.86
C LEU A 25 -3.49 -5.26 35.64
N ARG A 26 -2.43 -6.07 35.71
CA ARG A 26 -1.63 -6.40 34.54
C ARG A 26 -2.52 -7.19 33.59
N SER A 27 -3.18 -6.51 32.66
CA SER A 27 -3.84 -7.12 31.52
C SER A 27 -2.88 -8.15 30.97
N ALA A 28 -3.31 -9.42 30.90
CA ALA A 28 -2.49 -10.51 30.40
C ALA A 28 -1.76 -9.99 29.16
N PRO A 29 -0.42 -10.01 29.13
CA PRO A 29 0.32 -9.51 27.98
C PRO A 29 -0.28 -10.23 26.80
N THR A 30 -0.95 -9.48 25.93
CA THR A 30 -1.58 -10.04 24.75
C THR A 30 -0.41 -10.34 23.83
N SER A 31 0.20 -11.49 24.11
CA SER A 31 1.39 -12.02 23.48
C SER A 31 0.99 -12.50 22.10
N PHE A 32 0.58 -11.56 21.25
CA PHE A 32 0.39 -11.80 19.83
C PHE A 32 1.72 -11.82 19.08
N PHE A 33 2.83 -11.52 19.76
CA PHE A 33 4.15 -11.50 19.17
C PHE A 33 5.13 -12.21 20.09
N SER A 34 5.41 -13.46 19.74
CA SER A 34 6.71 -14.13 19.90
C SER A 34 6.47 -15.64 19.88
N GLN A 35 5.80 -16.13 18.85
CA GLN A 35 6.29 -17.36 18.25
C GLN A 35 7.61 -16.97 17.56
N LEU A 36 8.67 -16.86 18.37
CA LEU A 36 10.05 -16.81 17.90
C LEU A 36 10.30 -18.22 17.38
N THR A 37 9.73 -18.51 16.21
CA THR A 37 9.65 -19.85 15.67
C THR A 37 11.00 -20.22 15.11
N THR A 38 11.20 -21.51 14.91
CA THR A 38 12.36 -22.09 14.22
C THR A 38 12.78 -21.33 12.95
N GLU A 39 11.86 -20.60 12.33
CA GLU A 39 12.10 -19.73 11.17
C GLU A 39 13.14 -18.63 11.45
N ASP A 40 13.16 -18.04 12.64
CA ASP A 40 14.13 -16.99 12.99
C ASP A 40 15.58 -17.54 13.01
N SER A 41 15.73 -18.84 13.29
CA SER A 41 17.03 -19.52 13.26
C SER A 41 17.51 -19.83 11.83
N GLU A 42 16.60 -20.03 10.88
CA GLU A 42 16.93 -20.20 9.47
C GLU A 42 17.25 -18.86 8.81
N ASP A 43 16.50 -17.80 9.15
CA ASP A 43 16.69 -16.46 8.58
C ASP A 43 18.03 -15.83 9.02
N THR A 44 18.41 -15.99 10.29
CA THR A 44 19.75 -15.58 10.77
C THR A 44 20.88 -16.32 10.06
N LEU A 45 20.68 -17.60 9.74
CA LEU A 45 21.65 -18.39 8.99
C LEU A 45 21.73 -17.94 7.52
N ILE A 46 20.60 -17.64 6.88
CA ILE A 46 20.56 -17.07 5.52
C ILE A 46 21.34 -15.76 5.47
N ILE A 47 21.12 -14.86 6.44
CA ILE A 47 21.85 -13.58 6.53
C ILE A 47 23.34 -13.83 6.69
N THR A 48 23.75 -14.69 7.64
CA THR A 48 25.16 -14.96 7.94
C THR A 48 25.91 -15.57 6.75
N LEU A 49 25.27 -16.48 6.02
CA LEU A 49 25.87 -17.08 4.83
C LEU A 49 25.96 -16.07 3.68
N ARG A 50 24.95 -15.21 3.55
CA ARG A 50 24.97 -14.21 2.49
C ARG A 50 26.03 -13.13 2.74
N THR A 51 26.20 -12.70 3.99
CA THR A 51 27.27 -11.75 4.36
C THR A 51 28.66 -12.34 4.19
N SER A 52 28.82 -13.67 4.29
CA SER A 52 30.06 -14.36 3.96
C SER A 52 30.30 -14.58 2.46
N GLY A 53 29.43 -14.05 1.58
CA GLY A 53 29.60 -14.11 0.12
C GLY A 53 29.20 -15.42 -0.54
N THR A 54 28.47 -16.32 0.14
CA THR A 54 28.01 -17.57 -0.50
C THR A 54 26.93 -17.31 -1.55
N SER A 55 26.89 -18.18 -2.57
CA SER A 55 25.88 -18.13 -3.62
C SER A 55 24.52 -18.59 -3.10
N TRP A 56 23.42 -18.16 -3.73
CA TRP A 56 22.08 -18.57 -3.31
C TRP A 56 21.88 -20.09 -3.41
N GLY A 57 22.41 -20.72 -4.45
CA GLY A 57 22.38 -22.17 -4.63
C GLY A 57 23.07 -22.93 -3.50
N ASP A 58 24.24 -22.45 -3.04
CA ASP A 58 24.97 -23.08 -1.93
C ASP A 58 24.20 -22.94 -0.60
N ILE A 59 23.55 -21.80 -0.38
CA ILE A 59 22.71 -21.56 0.81
C ILE A 59 21.54 -22.55 0.80
N VAL A 60 20.86 -22.71 -0.33
CA VAL A 60 19.75 -23.66 -0.51
C VAL A 60 20.21 -25.09 -0.24
N ALA A 61 21.33 -25.50 -0.83
CA ALA A 61 21.89 -26.84 -0.62
C ALA A 61 22.16 -27.11 0.86
N ARG A 62 22.73 -26.13 1.58
CA ARG A 62 23.02 -26.24 3.02
C ARG A 62 21.77 -26.29 3.89
N LEU A 63 20.75 -25.49 3.58
CA LEU A 63 19.45 -25.50 4.29
C LEU A 63 18.71 -26.83 4.05
N ASN A 64 18.62 -27.28 2.80
CA ASN A 64 17.98 -28.54 2.46
C ASN A 64 18.74 -29.74 3.05
N ALA A 65 20.08 -29.71 3.10
CA ALA A 65 20.86 -30.76 3.77
C ALA A 65 20.52 -30.88 5.27
N ARG A 66 20.30 -29.75 5.95
CA ARG A 66 19.81 -29.74 7.34
C ARG A 66 18.41 -30.35 7.47
N ARG A 67 17.49 -30.00 6.57
CA ARG A 67 16.14 -30.60 6.56
C ARG A 67 16.17 -32.10 6.31
N ILE A 68 16.96 -32.56 5.36
CA ILE A 68 17.13 -33.99 5.07
C ILE A 68 17.70 -34.73 6.30
N ALA A 69 18.68 -34.13 7.01
CA ALA A 69 19.21 -34.70 8.26
C ALA A 69 18.15 -34.77 9.37
N ALA A 70 17.21 -33.81 9.40
CA ALA A 70 16.05 -33.80 10.29
C ALA A 70 14.90 -34.72 9.81
N LYS A 71 15.04 -35.41 8.67
CA LYS A 71 14.00 -36.22 8.02
C LYS A 71 12.80 -35.42 7.53
N GLU A 72 13.00 -34.14 7.20
CA GLU A 72 12.03 -33.27 6.55
C GLU A 72 12.25 -33.21 5.03
N ALA A 73 11.21 -32.85 4.28
CA ALA A 73 11.31 -32.67 2.83
C ALA A 73 12.15 -31.42 2.48
N PRO A 74 12.98 -31.45 1.43
CA PRO A 74 13.76 -30.29 1.00
C PRO A 74 12.85 -29.25 0.32
N THR A 75 12.33 -28.31 1.10
CA THR A 75 11.37 -27.31 0.64
C THR A 75 12.02 -25.99 0.22
N TRP A 76 13.29 -25.76 0.52
CA TRP A 76 13.96 -24.50 0.19
C TRP A 76 14.32 -24.43 -1.30
N THR A 77 13.97 -23.30 -1.93
CA THR A 77 14.35 -22.92 -3.29
C THR A 77 15.14 -21.62 -3.26
N GLU A 78 15.91 -21.31 -4.31
CA GLU A 78 16.70 -20.07 -4.37
C GLU A 78 15.82 -18.82 -4.24
N ALA A 79 14.65 -18.84 -4.89
CA ALA A 79 13.66 -17.75 -4.79
C ALA A 79 13.12 -17.57 -3.36
N ALA A 80 12.89 -18.68 -2.64
CA ALA A 80 12.43 -18.62 -1.25
C ALA A 80 13.51 -18.05 -0.31
N VAL A 81 14.77 -18.46 -0.48
CA VAL A 81 15.91 -17.94 0.29
C VAL A 81 16.12 -16.46 0.01
N TYR A 82 16.09 -16.04 -1.25
CA TYR A 82 16.19 -14.62 -1.62
C TYR A 82 15.07 -13.78 -1.00
N SER A 83 13.82 -14.26 -1.09
CA SER A 83 12.66 -13.55 -0.53
C SER A 83 12.77 -13.37 0.99
N ARG A 84 13.17 -14.43 1.70
CA ARG A 84 13.44 -14.37 3.16
C ARG A 84 14.55 -13.41 3.50
N PHE A 85 15.65 -13.43 2.74
CA PHE A 85 16.75 -12.48 2.92
C PHE A 85 16.28 -11.04 2.76
N ILE A 86 15.47 -10.73 1.74
CA ILE A 86 14.93 -9.37 1.54
C ILE A 86 14.02 -8.98 2.70
N LEU A 87 13.11 -9.85 3.14
CA LEU A 87 12.22 -9.55 4.26
C LEU A 87 12.99 -9.33 5.56
N ALA A 88 14.03 -10.13 5.81
CA ALA A 88 14.84 -10.02 7.02
C ALA A 88 15.79 -8.80 7.01
N ASN A 89 16.25 -8.35 5.84
CA ASN A 89 17.09 -7.15 5.71
C ASN A 89 16.31 -5.87 5.41
N SER A 90 15.06 -5.98 4.96
CA SER A 90 14.21 -4.80 4.84
C SER A 90 14.02 -4.27 6.24
N ALA A 91 14.69 -3.16 6.55
CA ALA A 91 14.45 -2.44 7.78
C ALA A 91 12.95 -2.17 7.78
N THR A 92 12.23 -2.86 8.67
CA THR A 92 10.86 -2.45 8.96
C THR A 92 11.01 -0.99 9.32
N ALA A 93 10.38 -0.12 8.52
CA ALA A 93 10.41 1.30 8.80
C ALA A 93 9.79 1.45 10.17
N THR A 94 10.62 1.49 11.21
CA THR A 94 10.14 1.81 12.55
C THR A 94 9.59 3.19 12.35
N PRO A 95 8.27 3.40 12.50
CA PRO A 95 7.69 4.71 12.28
C PRO A 95 8.56 5.65 13.09
N THR A 96 9.25 6.57 12.39
CA THR A 96 10.04 7.60 13.03
C THR A 96 9.11 8.15 14.08
N LYS A 97 9.47 8.05 15.36
CA LYS A 97 8.59 8.53 16.43
C LYS A 97 8.39 10.01 16.18
N GLU A 98 7.38 10.35 15.39
CA GLU A 98 6.94 11.71 15.19
C GLU A 98 6.66 12.17 16.61
N VAL A 99 7.42 13.17 17.03
CA VAL A 99 7.37 13.70 18.39
C VAL A 99 5.93 14.18 18.60
N GLY A 100 5.09 13.35 19.24
CA GLY A 100 3.67 13.62 19.45
C GLY A 100 2.68 12.60 18.88
N PHE A 101 3.10 11.56 18.15
CA PHE A 101 2.18 10.51 17.68
C PHE A 101 2.28 9.23 18.53
N GLU A 102 1.71 9.24 19.73
CA GLU A 102 1.53 8.00 20.49
C GLU A 102 0.30 7.25 19.96
N PRO A 103 0.40 5.99 19.50
CA PRO A 103 -0.77 5.23 19.05
C PRO A 103 -1.89 5.11 20.10
N ARG A 104 -1.54 5.29 21.39
CA ARG A 104 -2.50 5.36 22.50
C ARG A 104 -3.35 6.62 22.47
N ASP A 105 -2.77 7.74 22.07
CA ASP A 105 -3.49 9.01 21.94
C ASP A 105 -4.54 8.96 20.84
N TYR A 106 -4.45 8.02 19.90
CA TYR A 106 -5.45 7.82 18.84
C TYR A 106 -6.28 6.55 19.04
N ALA A 107 -6.10 5.82 20.15
CA ALA A 107 -6.88 4.61 20.43
C ALA A 107 -8.38 4.90 20.58
N HIS A 108 -8.74 6.09 21.06
CA HIS A 108 -10.14 6.53 21.13
C HIS A 108 -10.73 6.87 19.75
N LEU A 109 -9.89 7.19 18.76
CA LEU A 109 -10.31 7.46 17.38
C LEU A 109 -10.51 6.18 16.55
N LYS A 110 -9.91 5.05 16.95
CA LYS A 110 -10.08 3.76 16.24
C LYS A 110 -11.55 3.31 16.12
N ASN A 111 -12.40 3.70 17.06
CA ASN A 111 -13.82 3.38 17.04
C ASN A 111 -14.69 4.44 16.36
N ALA A 112 -14.11 5.60 15.98
CA ALA A 112 -14.89 6.70 15.40
C ALA A 112 -15.30 6.43 13.93
N GLY A 113 -14.63 5.48 13.25
CA GLY A 113 -14.92 5.10 11.86
C GLY A 113 -15.40 3.65 11.66
N SER A 114 -15.17 2.75 12.62
CA SER A 114 -15.71 1.39 12.57
C SER A 114 -17.16 1.40 13.06
N GLY A 115 -18.08 1.83 12.20
CA GLY A 115 -19.51 1.96 12.47
C GLY A 115 -20.23 0.64 12.79
N SER A 116 -19.87 -0.01 13.90
CA SER A 116 -20.55 -1.18 14.45
C SER A 116 -21.32 -0.88 15.73
N GLU A 117 -21.17 0.30 16.33
CA GLU A 117 -21.94 0.66 17.52
C GLU A 117 -22.96 1.76 17.19
N GLY A 118 -24.22 1.34 17.11
CA GLY A 118 -25.35 2.26 17.26
C GLY A 118 -25.75 3.04 16.01
N ALA A 119 -26.09 2.35 14.92
CA ALA A 119 -27.04 2.89 13.95
C ALA A 119 -28.40 3.12 14.65
N THR A 120 -28.52 4.22 15.38
CA THR A 120 -29.80 4.78 15.79
C THR A 120 -30.60 5.03 14.51
N LYS A 121 -31.83 4.49 14.48
CA LYS A 121 -32.75 4.51 13.33
C LYS A 121 -33.30 5.92 12.99
N ALA A 122 -32.57 6.98 13.34
CA ALA A 122 -32.98 8.37 13.22
C ALA A 122 -32.01 9.16 12.32
N GLY A 123 -31.72 8.63 11.14
CA GLY A 123 -30.73 9.24 10.25
C GLY A 123 -30.80 8.74 8.82
N LYS A 124 -31.96 8.27 8.35
CA LYS A 124 -32.19 7.95 6.94
C LYS A 124 -32.35 9.25 6.12
N LYS A 125 -31.37 10.16 6.22
CA LYS A 125 -31.24 11.29 5.31
C LYS A 125 -30.48 10.79 4.08
N ARG A 126 -31.29 10.40 3.08
CA ARG A 126 -30.99 10.52 1.65
C ARG A 126 -29.59 10.06 1.28
N VAL A 127 -29.45 8.77 1.01
CA VAL A 127 -28.53 8.32 -0.03
C VAL A 127 -28.90 9.15 -1.25
N LYS A 128 -28.07 10.16 -1.56
CA LYS A 128 -28.12 10.90 -2.82
C LYS A 128 -27.95 9.85 -3.91
N ASP A 129 -28.90 9.81 -4.82
CA ASP A 129 -28.86 8.94 -5.98
C ASP A 129 -27.50 9.10 -6.66
N PHE A 130 -26.68 8.05 -6.63
CA PHE A 130 -25.38 8.02 -7.31
C PHE A 130 -25.49 8.15 -8.85
N GLN A 131 -26.72 8.21 -9.36
CA GLN A 131 -27.02 8.50 -10.76
C GLN A 131 -27.29 9.98 -11.05
N ASN A 132 -27.37 10.87 -10.05
CA ASN A 132 -27.47 12.30 -10.29
C ASN A 132 -26.06 12.91 -10.49
N ALA A 133 -25.50 12.71 -11.69
CA ALA A 133 -24.17 13.19 -12.09
C ALA A 133 -23.98 14.72 -11.92
N THR A 134 -25.08 15.47 -11.84
CA THR A 134 -25.10 16.92 -11.71
C THR A 134 -24.51 17.44 -10.38
N GLU A 135 -24.52 16.63 -9.32
CA GLU A 135 -24.03 17.08 -8.01
C GLU A 135 -22.51 16.85 -7.82
N LEU A 136 -21.88 16.03 -8.67
CA LEU A 136 -20.43 15.81 -8.67
C LEU A 136 -19.67 16.93 -9.39
N SER A 137 -20.28 17.62 -10.35
CA SER A 137 -19.64 18.71 -11.09
C SER A 137 -19.39 19.96 -10.24
N ALA A 138 -20.16 20.15 -9.16
CA ALA A 138 -19.99 21.27 -8.24
C ALA A 138 -18.71 21.18 -7.39
N ASN A 139 -18.08 20.01 -7.30
CA ASN A 139 -16.87 19.79 -6.49
C ASN A 139 -15.59 19.67 -7.34
N ILE A 140 -15.69 19.79 -8.66
CA ILE A 140 -14.54 19.87 -9.56
C ILE A 140 -14.04 21.32 -9.51
N ARG A 141 -12.79 21.51 -9.06
CA ARG A 141 -12.14 22.83 -9.06
C ARG A 141 -12.12 23.36 -10.50
N LYS A 142 -12.75 24.51 -10.73
CA LYS A 142 -12.68 25.19 -12.04
C LYS A 142 -11.23 25.66 -12.24
N PRO A 143 -10.55 25.30 -13.34
CA PRO A 143 -9.24 25.86 -13.66
C PRO A 143 -9.38 27.37 -13.83
N ALA A 144 -8.39 28.12 -13.34
CA ALA A 144 -8.35 29.57 -13.49
C ALA A 144 -8.17 29.92 -14.98
N THR A 145 -9.13 30.66 -15.54
CA THR A 145 -9.04 31.20 -16.89
C THR A 145 -8.05 32.37 -16.90
N ILE A 146 -6.93 32.23 -17.60
CA ILE A 146 -6.06 33.35 -17.94
C ILE A 146 -6.62 33.98 -19.22
N GLU A 147 -7.15 35.20 -19.12
CA GLU A 147 -7.63 35.97 -20.26
C GLU A 147 -6.43 36.29 -21.19
N GLY A 148 -6.30 35.57 -22.31
CA GLY A 148 -5.22 35.85 -23.25
C GLY A 148 -5.06 34.95 -24.48
N ALA A 149 -5.82 33.87 -24.64
CA ALA A 149 -5.70 33.00 -25.82
C ALA A 149 -7.04 32.80 -26.51
N LYS A 150 -7.37 33.70 -27.44
CA LYS A 150 -8.38 33.44 -28.48
C LYS A 150 -7.85 32.35 -29.41
N GLY A 151 -8.27 31.12 -29.16
CA GLY A 151 -8.13 29.99 -30.06
C GLY A 151 -9.50 29.36 -30.28
N GLU A 152 -10.05 29.63 -31.46
CA GLU A 152 -11.24 29.02 -32.04
C GLU A 152 -11.02 27.51 -32.29
N LEU A 153 -12.11 26.73 -32.38
CA LEU A 153 -12.22 25.29 -32.75
C LEU A 153 -12.20 24.31 -31.56
N ALA A 154 -13.09 23.31 -31.40
CA ALA A 154 -14.25 22.87 -32.15
C ALA A 154 -15.13 22.04 -31.20
N GLU A 155 -16.45 22.22 -31.26
CA GLU A 155 -17.43 21.43 -30.52
C GLU A 155 -17.63 20.07 -31.21
N GLY A 156 -17.26 18.99 -30.52
CA GLY A 156 -17.55 17.62 -30.91
C GLY A 156 -18.39 16.94 -29.83
N GLU A 157 -19.71 16.98 -29.99
CA GLU A 157 -20.66 16.25 -29.15
C GLU A 157 -20.49 14.73 -29.32
N THR A 158 -20.00 14.03 -28.30
CA THR A 158 -20.08 12.55 -28.24
C THR A 158 -21.20 12.10 -27.32
N LYS A 159 -22.30 11.64 -27.92
CA LYS A 159 -23.38 10.88 -27.26
C LYS A 159 -22.84 9.55 -26.74
N VAL A 160 -22.76 9.40 -25.41
CA VAL A 160 -22.54 8.11 -24.76
C VAL A 160 -23.91 7.46 -24.53
N LYS A 161 -24.13 6.27 -25.11
CA LYS A 161 -25.28 5.41 -24.79
C LYS A 161 -24.88 4.48 -23.64
N ASP A 162 -25.53 4.69 -22.50
CA ASP A 162 -25.50 3.78 -21.35
C ASP A 162 -26.33 2.52 -21.65
N GLU A 163 -25.70 1.35 -21.73
CA GLU A 163 -26.38 0.07 -21.50
C GLU A 163 -25.92 -0.53 -20.16
N VAL A 164 -26.85 -0.45 -19.21
CA VAL A 164 -26.80 -1.08 -17.90
C VAL A 164 -27.17 -2.56 -18.04
N LYS A 165 -26.25 -3.48 -17.72
CA LYS A 165 -26.59 -4.89 -17.43
C LYS A 165 -25.96 -5.38 -16.12
N THR A 166 -26.84 -5.40 -15.13
CA THR A 166 -27.03 -6.37 -14.04
C THR A 166 -25.86 -7.21 -13.49
N LYS A 167 -25.69 -7.08 -12.17
CA LYS A 167 -24.91 -7.93 -11.26
C LYS A 167 -25.45 -9.36 -11.19
N ALA A 168 -24.56 -10.36 -11.22
CA ALA A 168 -24.76 -11.65 -10.57
C ALA A 168 -23.55 -11.96 -9.69
N LYS A 169 -23.77 -12.07 -8.38
CA LYS A 169 -22.74 -12.29 -7.35
C LYS A 169 -22.75 -13.78 -7.00
N GLY A 170 -21.93 -14.58 -7.69
CA GLY A 170 -21.68 -15.98 -7.36
C GLY A 170 -20.46 -16.13 -6.46
N LYS A 171 -20.66 -16.56 -5.20
CA LYS A 171 -19.58 -17.04 -4.33
C LYS A 171 -19.10 -18.39 -4.90
N SER A 172 -17.87 -18.49 -5.38
CA SER A 172 -17.20 -19.79 -5.55
C SER A 172 -16.06 -19.91 -4.54
N LYS A 173 -16.13 -20.99 -3.77
CA LYS A 173 -15.16 -21.42 -2.76
C LYS A 173 -14.61 -22.75 -3.30
N GLY A 174 -13.45 -22.72 -3.92
CA GLY A 174 -12.61 -23.87 -4.30
C GLY A 174 -11.19 -23.33 -4.31
N LYS A 175 -10.26 -23.76 -3.47
CA LYS A 175 -9.71 -25.11 -3.30
C LYS A 175 -9.21 -25.66 -4.64
N ASP A 176 -8.06 -25.15 -5.06
CA ASP A 176 -7.14 -25.81 -5.98
C ASP A 176 -5.74 -25.70 -5.37
N GLU A 177 -5.40 -26.76 -4.62
CA GLU A 177 -4.02 -27.22 -4.52
C GLU A 177 -3.69 -27.93 -5.84
N ASP A 178 -2.44 -27.85 -6.27
CA ASP A 178 -1.84 -28.54 -7.43
C ASP A 178 -2.02 -27.95 -8.84
N ARG A 179 -1.05 -27.11 -9.25
CA ARG A 179 -0.55 -27.06 -10.63
C ARG A 179 0.86 -26.48 -10.66
N ARG A 180 1.87 -27.36 -10.64
CA ARG A 180 2.63 -27.85 -11.80
C ARG A 180 3.39 -26.75 -12.55
N LYS A 181 4.69 -26.71 -12.23
CA LYS A 181 5.84 -26.80 -13.14
C LYS A 181 5.64 -26.12 -14.50
N GLY A 182 6.25 -24.95 -14.61
CA GLY A 182 6.35 -24.17 -15.83
C GLY A 182 7.17 -24.87 -16.90
N GLU A 183 6.60 -24.89 -18.09
CA GLU A 183 7.29 -24.74 -19.36
C GLU A 183 6.68 -23.47 -19.95
N SER A 184 7.46 -22.39 -20.00
CA SER A 184 7.03 -21.14 -20.63
C SER A 184 7.13 -21.34 -22.14
N GLU A 185 6.15 -22.05 -22.69
CA GLU A 185 5.85 -21.93 -24.12
C GLU A 185 5.53 -20.46 -24.35
N GLU A 186 6.27 -19.82 -25.26
CA GLU A 186 5.98 -18.48 -25.73
C GLU A 186 4.60 -18.52 -26.38
N GLU A 187 3.56 -18.28 -25.57
CA GLU A 187 2.18 -18.22 -26.03
C GLU A 187 2.10 -17.01 -26.95
N ILE A 188 2.15 -17.26 -28.26
CA ILE A 188 1.89 -16.26 -29.28
C ILE A 188 0.40 -15.93 -29.18
N VAL A 189 0.07 -14.99 -28.30
CA VAL A 189 -1.28 -14.45 -28.13
C VAL A 189 -1.66 -13.77 -29.44
N LYS A 190 -2.49 -14.45 -30.24
CA LYS A 190 -3.11 -13.84 -31.42
C LYS A 190 -4.07 -12.77 -30.92
N MET A 191 -3.72 -11.49 -31.12
CA MET A 191 -4.61 -10.39 -30.79
C MET A 191 -5.77 -10.37 -31.78
N ASP A 192 -6.99 -10.46 -31.25
CA ASP A 192 -8.22 -10.24 -32.00
C ASP A 192 -8.40 -8.74 -32.29
N GLU A 193 -9.19 -8.43 -33.30
CA GLU A 193 -9.44 -7.06 -33.78
C GLU A 193 -9.96 -6.15 -32.64
N GLY A 194 -10.78 -6.70 -31.73
CA GLY A 194 -11.26 -5.97 -30.56
C GLY A 194 -10.16 -5.62 -29.55
N MET A 195 -9.17 -6.49 -29.34
CA MET A 195 -8.06 -6.20 -28.43
C MET A 195 -7.07 -5.20 -29.04
N VAL A 196 -6.94 -5.17 -30.37
CA VAL A 196 -6.18 -4.12 -31.07
C VAL A 196 -6.81 -2.74 -30.83
N GLU A 197 -8.14 -2.60 -30.90
CA GLU A 197 -8.82 -1.33 -30.58
C GLU A 197 -8.59 -0.89 -29.13
N ILE A 198 -8.63 -1.82 -28.17
CA ILE A 198 -8.36 -1.54 -26.77
C ILE A 198 -6.91 -1.08 -26.58
N LEU A 199 -5.96 -1.74 -27.24
CA LEU A 199 -4.55 -1.37 -27.22
C LEU A 199 -4.35 0.05 -27.77
N MET A 200 -4.94 0.36 -28.92
CA MET A 200 -4.87 1.70 -29.52
C MET A 200 -5.44 2.78 -28.58
N ARG A 201 -6.57 2.50 -27.91
CA ARG A 201 -7.14 3.42 -26.93
C ARG A 201 -6.24 3.58 -25.70
N ALA A 202 -5.60 2.51 -25.24
CA ALA A 202 -4.67 2.54 -24.12
C ALA A 202 -3.42 3.37 -24.47
N VAL A 203 -2.82 3.13 -25.64
CA VAL A 203 -1.67 3.88 -26.15
C VAL A 203 -2.02 5.37 -26.27
N ALA A 204 -3.15 5.71 -26.90
CA ALA A 204 -3.59 7.11 -27.04
C ALA A 204 -3.89 7.80 -25.69
N LYS A 205 -4.14 7.04 -24.62
CA LYS A 205 -4.30 7.58 -23.26
C LYS A 205 -2.95 7.79 -22.59
N VAL A 206 -1.99 6.89 -22.82
CA VAL A 206 -0.62 7.04 -22.32
C VAL A 206 0.05 8.23 -23.01
N GLU A 207 -0.05 8.35 -24.34
CA GLU A 207 0.50 9.48 -25.10
C GLU A 207 -0.03 10.83 -24.62
N ARG A 208 -1.34 10.94 -24.39
CA ARG A 208 -1.95 12.18 -23.86
C ARG A 208 -1.44 12.59 -22.48
N ASN A 209 -1.06 11.61 -21.66
CA ASN A 209 -0.57 11.86 -20.31
C ASN A 209 0.96 11.80 -20.21
N PHE A 210 1.65 11.43 -21.28
CA PHE A 210 3.09 11.18 -21.28
C PHE A 210 3.84 12.41 -20.79
N TRP A 211 3.56 13.58 -21.39
CA TRP A 211 4.19 14.83 -21.01
C TRP A 211 3.85 15.32 -19.61
N VAL A 212 2.70 14.89 -19.05
CA VAL A 212 2.35 15.18 -17.65
C VAL A 212 3.29 14.42 -16.71
N PHE A 213 3.51 13.13 -16.97
CA PHE A 213 4.48 12.35 -16.19
C PHE A 213 5.91 12.88 -16.32
N VAL A 214 6.30 13.29 -17.54
CA VAL A 214 7.62 13.90 -17.75
C VAL A 214 7.75 15.22 -16.97
N ALA A 215 6.70 16.04 -16.95
CA ALA A 215 6.69 17.28 -16.16
C ALA A 215 6.83 17.00 -14.65
N ASP A 216 6.10 16.02 -14.12
CA ASP A 216 6.19 15.62 -12.71
C ASP A 216 7.59 15.09 -12.35
N GLU A 217 8.23 14.34 -13.25
CA GLU A 217 9.59 13.83 -13.02
C GLU A 217 10.64 14.95 -13.08
N VAL A 218 10.51 15.86 -14.05
CA VAL A 218 11.37 17.05 -14.16
C VAL A 218 11.20 17.96 -12.95
N GLU A 219 9.98 18.11 -12.41
CA GLU A 219 9.75 18.84 -11.16
C GLU A 219 10.42 18.14 -9.97
N ARG A 220 10.34 16.81 -9.90
CA ARG A 220 10.96 16.02 -8.82
C ARG A 220 12.47 16.15 -8.81
N GLU A 221 13.11 16.11 -9.97
CA GLU A 221 14.58 16.22 -10.08
C GLU A 221 15.08 17.67 -10.04
N GLY A 222 14.36 18.57 -10.72
CA GLY A 222 14.77 19.97 -10.92
C GLY A 222 14.19 20.97 -9.91
N GLY A 223 13.17 20.58 -9.13
CA GLY A 223 12.51 21.42 -8.13
C GLY A 223 11.68 22.57 -8.71
N LYS A 224 11.43 22.58 -10.01
CA LYS A 224 10.63 23.60 -10.71
C LYS A 224 9.63 22.92 -11.63
N TYR A 225 8.37 23.32 -11.51
CA TYR A 225 7.31 22.89 -12.41
C TYR A 225 7.45 23.59 -13.77
N ILE A 226 7.41 22.82 -14.86
CA ILE A 226 7.40 23.30 -16.25
C ILE A 226 6.16 22.72 -16.92
N GLU A 227 5.45 23.53 -17.72
CA GLU A 227 4.24 23.05 -18.38
C GLU A 227 4.56 21.90 -19.37
N PRO A 228 3.78 20.81 -19.37
CA PRO A 228 3.97 19.66 -20.26
C PRO A 228 4.14 20.02 -21.75
N LYS A 229 3.40 21.02 -22.23
CA LYS A 229 3.45 21.48 -23.63
C LYS A 229 4.74 22.22 -23.98
N GLU A 230 5.40 22.83 -23.01
CA GLU A 230 6.69 23.49 -23.22
C GLU A 230 7.82 22.46 -23.29
N LEU A 231 7.78 21.46 -22.40
CA LEU A 231 8.71 20.32 -22.44
C LEU A 231 8.61 19.56 -23.77
N GLU A 232 7.39 19.35 -24.27
CA GLU A 232 7.16 18.73 -25.57
C GLU A 232 7.83 19.51 -26.71
N LYS A 233 7.68 20.85 -26.74
CA LYS A 233 8.30 21.69 -27.77
C LYS A 233 9.82 21.64 -27.71
N VAL A 234 10.40 21.79 -26.51
CA VAL A 234 11.85 21.75 -26.30
C VAL A 234 12.41 20.40 -26.73
N PHE A 235 11.73 19.30 -26.42
CA PHE A 235 12.17 17.97 -26.82
C PHE A 235 12.17 17.77 -28.35
N HIS A 236 11.17 18.30 -29.07
CA HIS A 236 11.12 18.20 -30.53
C HIS A 236 12.05 19.17 -31.26
N GLU A 237 12.60 20.17 -30.55
CA GLU A 237 13.60 21.10 -31.08
C GLU A 237 15.03 20.54 -30.99
N ILE A 238 15.28 19.57 -30.10
CA ILE A 238 16.57 18.87 -29.92
C ILE A 238 16.73 17.77 -30.98
#